data_AF-A0A378IXV1-F1
#
_entry.id   AF-A0A378IXV1-F1
#
_cell.length_a   1.000
_cell.length_b   1.000
_cell.length_c   1.000
_cell.angle_alpha   90.00
_cell.angle_beta   90.00
_cell.angle_gamma   90.00
#
_symmetry.space_group_name_H-M   'P 1'
#
loop_
_entity.id
_entity.type
_entity.pdbx_description
1 polymer ?
#
loop_
_entity_poly.entity_id
_entity_poly.type
_entity_poly.pdbx_seq_one_letter_code
_entity_poly.pdbx_strand_id
1 'polypeptide(L)'
;MPFSARKLAKQAVQALIQPTIKNLKDVKEVNDQIINDTLFTMEEGLDDLLQRGAIPKTEYKLQMAQSQVELNNRLRAKEQLNGTLDRFNQFADEKNEISSFVIAANTTREELKELISILKTKGVTAEDPNEKRFLETILQTAESYKTMIDAGRPISEKEIPILESEQRYANQIFASLQTNKVKPDVLNKYLDQLEEIKSYKEKTNNDPKLSTAEKQVVNSLCDSLSREIKTTLAALTAPSATGPGVAVITPEEIIKNHKAKIAGHLTSARELETKVPVTSGFKGLINDICRALDCKPVFTAAGTVQNMKSQLNAIKGHEEVEPQRGLKME
;
A
#
# COMPACT_ATOMS: atom_id res chain seq x y z
N MET A 1 -21.13 1.60 23.51
CA MET A 1 -20.45 1.32 22.22
C MET A 1 -18.98 1.63 22.40
N PRO A 2 -18.05 0.81 21.89
CA PRO A 2 -16.60 1.00 22.05
C PRO A 2 -16.09 2.27 21.37
N PHE A 3 -16.82 2.75 20.36
CA PHE A 3 -16.55 3.96 19.60
C PHE A 3 -17.76 4.88 19.63
N SER A 4 -17.53 6.18 19.85
CA SER A 4 -18.62 7.16 19.89
C SER A 4 -18.16 8.57 19.55
N ALA A 5 -19.11 9.45 19.22
CA ALA A 5 -18.88 10.87 19.16
C ALA A 5 -19.22 11.51 20.53
N ARG A 6 -18.37 12.43 21.00
CA ARG A 6 -18.64 13.25 22.20
C ARG A 6 -18.39 14.72 21.87
N LYS A 7 -19.10 15.64 22.52
CA LYS A 7 -18.82 17.07 22.45
C LYS A 7 -17.82 17.47 23.51
N LEU A 8 -16.83 18.26 23.11
CA LEU A 8 -15.79 18.80 23.96
C LEU A 8 -15.88 20.32 24.01
N ALA A 9 -15.78 20.85 25.23
CA ALA A 9 -15.57 22.27 25.43
C ALA A 9 -14.20 22.69 24.87
N LYS A 10 -14.11 23.91 24.32
CA LYS A 10 -12.88 24.43 23.71
C LYS A 10 -11.65 24.34 24.63
N GLN A 11 -11.83 24.60 25.93
CA GLN A 11 -10.73 24.49 26.92
C GLN A 11 -10.24 23.04 27.09
N ALA A 12 -11.16 22.07 27.06
CA ALA A 12 -10.80 20.64 27.13
C ALA A 12 -10.03 20.21 25.88
N VAL A 13 -10.41 20.68 24.70
CA VAL A 13 -9.66 20.43 23.46
C VAL A 13 -8.26 21.00 23.53
N GLN A 14 -8.10 22.25 23.98
CA GLN A 14 -6.79 22.86 24.16
C GLN A 14 -5.91 22.01 25.10
N ALA A 15 -6.40 21.63 26.28
CA ALA A 15 -5.66 20.78 27.21
C ALA A 15 -5.26 19.42 26.58
N LEU A 16 -6.11 18.87 25.71
CA LEU A 16 -5.89 17.60 25.04
C LEU A 16 -4.88 17.66 23.89
N ILE A 17 -4.84 18.75 23.12
CA ILE A 17 -3.97 18.86 21.94
C ILE A 17 -2.59 19.44 22.25
N GLN A 18 -2.43 20.27 23.29
CA GLN A 18 -1.15 20.94 23.58
C GLN A 18 0.04 19.98 23.79
N PRO A 19 -0.09 18.87 24.54
CA PRO A 19 0.99 17.90 24.64
C PRO A 19 1.37 17.28 23.29
N THR A 20 0.38 17.02 22.43
CA THR A 20 0.58 16.48 21.09
C THR A 20 1.29 17.48 20.19
N ILE A 21 0.88 18.76 20.20
CA ILE A 21 1.54 19.83 19.45
C ILE A 21 3.00 19.97 19.88
N LYS A 22 3.27 19.95 21.19
CA LYS A 22 4.64 20.00 21.71
C LYS A 22 5.47 18.83 21.19
N ASN A 23 4.99 17.59 21.36
CA ASN A 23 5.70 16.41 20.89
C ASN A 23 5.96 16.43 19.37
N LEU A 24 4.98 16.89 18.57
CA LEU A 24 5.15 17.03 17.13
C LEU A 24 6.21 18.06 16.75
N LYS A 25 6.32 19.18 17.49
CA LYS A 25 7.37 20.19 17.31
C LYS A 25 8.75 19.61 17.65
N ASP A 26 8.86 18.90 18.77
CA ASP A 26 10.12 18.28 19.20
C ASP A 26 10.60 17.24 18.16
N VAL A 27 9.70 16.38 17.68
CA VAL A 27 10.00 15.39 16.62
C VAL A 27 10.38 16.08 15.30
N LYS A 28 9.70 17.18 14.95
CA LYS A 28 10.03 17.96 13.75
C LYS A 28 11.43 18.56 13.83
N GLU A 29 11.83 19.09 14.98
CA GLU A 29 13.18 19.64 15.19
C GLU A 29 14.25 18.56 14.98
N VAL A 30 14.07 17.37 15.57
CA VAL A 30 14.97 16.23 15.35
C VAL A 30 15.02 15.84 13.87
N ASN A 31 13.88 15.78 13.19
CA ASN A 31 13.84 15.43 11.77
C ASN A 31 14.50 16.50 10.89
N ASP A 32 14.34 17.79 11.23
CA ASP A 32 15.02 18.90 10.55
C ASP A 32 16.54 18.81 10.72
N GLN A 33 17.03 18.43 11.91
CA GLN A 33 18.45 18.19 12.14
C GLN A 33 18.98 17.05 11.25
N ILE A 34 18.29 15.91 11.20
CA ILE A 34 18.71 14.77 10.37
C ILE A 34 18.76 15.15 8.88
N ILE A 35 17.80 15.96 8.40
CA ILE A 35 17.82 16.47 7.02
C ILE A 35 19.10 17.28 6.77
N ASN A 36 19.43 18.21 7.66
CA ASN A 36 20.61 19.05 7.52
C ASN A 36 21.90 18.23 7.57
N ASP A 37 22.00 17.27 8.48
CA ASP A 37 23.17 16.38 8.60
C ASP A 37 23.34 15.50 7.35
N THR A 38 22.23 15.01 6.78
CA THR A 38 22.24 14.22 5.54
C THR A 38 22.67 15.07 4.35
N LEU A 39 22.15 16.29 4.22
CA LEU A 39 22.57 17.24 3.18
C LEU A 39 24.04 17.57 3.29
N PHE A 40 24.54 17.89 4.48
CA PHE A 40 25.96 18.15 4.72
C PHE A 40 26.83 16.94 4.34
N THR A 41 26.40 15.73 4.71
CA THR A 41 27.12 14.49 4.35
C THR A 41 27.19 14.33 2.83
N MET A 42 26.11 14.64 2.11
CA MET A 42 26.07 14.55 0.65
C MET A 42 26.90 15.63 -0.04
N GLU A 43 26.79 16.89 0.39
CA GLU A 43 27.37 18.04 -0.30
C GLU A 43 28.85 18.26 0.04
N GLU A 44 29.25 18.00 1.28
CA GLU A 44 30.61 18.28 1.76
C GLU A 44 31.33 17.00 2.20
N GLY A 45 30.68 16.15 2.99
CA GLY A 45 31.31 14.99 3.61
C GLY A 45 31.83 13.96 2.61
N LEU A 46 30.96 13.45 1.74
CA LEU A 46 31.29 12.41 0.77
C LEU A 46 32.24 12.93 -0.32
N ASP A 47 32.07 14.19 -0.73
CA ASP A 47 32.92 14.83 -1.73
C ASP A 47 34.35 15.00 -1.20
N ASP A 48 34.53 15.47 0.04
CA ASP A 48 35.86 15.59 0.67
C ASP A 48 36.54 14.21 0.83
N LEU A 49 35.80 13.19 1.27
CA LEU A 49 36.32 11.82 1.39
C LEU A 49 36.75 11.24 0.04
N LEU A 50 36.01 11.52 -1.04
CA LEU A 50 36.37 11.10 -2.39
C LEU A 50 37.62 11.85 -2.88
N GLN A 51 37.68 13.17 -2.70
CA GLN A 51 38.80 14.02 -3.13
C GLN A 51 40.11 13.66 -2.43
N ARG A 52 40.05 13.34 -1.13
CA ARG A 52 41.21 12.90 -0.34
C ARG A 52 41.60 11.44 -0.58
N GLY A 53 40.83 10.72 -1.42
CA GLY A 53 41.05 9.29 -1.70
C GLY A 53 40.76 8.37 -0.50
N ALA A 54 40.03 8.86 0.51
CA ALA A 54 39.65 8.08 1.68
C ALA A 54 38.56 7.04 1.36
N ILE A 55 37.77 7.25 0.30
CA ILE A 55 36.81 6.28 -0.23
C ILE A 55 36.96 6.08 -1.74
N PRO A 56 36.74 4.86 -2.26
CA PRO A 56 36.72 4.61 -3.69
C PRO A 56 35.43 5.15 -4.34
N LYS A 57 35.50 5.47 -5.63
CA LYS A 57 34.37 6.01 -6.42
C LYS A 57 33.12 5.12 -6.40
N THR A 58 33.29 3.81 -6.30
CA THR A 58 32.17 2.85 -6.20
C THR A 58 31.42 3.01 -4.88
N GLU A 59 32.14 3.18 -3.78
CA GLU A 59 31.56 3.39 -2.45
C GLU A 59 30.91 4.76 -2.33
N TYR A 60 31.55 5.82 -2.86
CA TYR A 60 30.94 7.14 -2.97
C TYR A 60 29.56 7.09 -3.65
N LYS A 61 29.45 6.43 -4.81
CA LYS A 61 28.19 6.32 -5.54
C LYS A 61 27.12 5.58 -4.73
N LEU A 62 27.51 4.54 -4.00
CA LEU A 62 26.59 3.77 -3.16
C LEU A 62 26.07 4.61 -1.99
N GLN A 63 26.97 5.26 -1.25
CA GLN A 63 26.61 6.09 -0.10
C GLN A 63 25.79 7.32 -0.52
N MET A 64 26.08 7.90 -1.69
CA MET A 64 25.28 9.01 -2.26
C MET A 64 23.84 8.56 -2.56
N ALA A 65 23.68 7.38 -3.18
CA ALA A 65 22.36 6.83 -3.47
C ALA A 65 21.58 6.52 -2.19
N GLN A 66 22.24 5.98 -1.15
CA GLN A 66 21.62 5.71 0.14
C GLN A 66 21.20 7.00 0.86
N SER A 67 22.09 8.00 0.88
CA SER A 67 21.81 9.30 1.50
C SER A 67 20.66 10.03 0.80
N GLN A 68 20.57 9.93 -0.53
CA GLN A 68 19.44 10.47 -1.28
C GLN A 68 18.11 9.80 -0.92
N VAL A 69 18.11 8.49 -0.69
CA VAL A 69 16.92 7.75 -0.23
C VAL A 69 16.52 8.20 1.18
N GLU A 70 17.48 8.31 2.10
CA GLU A 70 17.20 8.81 3.45
C GLU A 70 16.65 10.24 3.42
N LEU A 71 17.31 11.16 2.69
CA LEU A 71 16.85 12.54 2.54
C LEU A 71 15.40 12.60 2.05
N ASN A 72 15.08 11.85 1.00
CA ASN A 72 13.71 11.79 0.47
C ASN A 72 12.71 11.27 1.51
N ASN A 73 13.08 10.27 2.31
CA ASN A 73 12.23 9.76 3.38
C ASN A 73 12.01 10.81 4.49
N ARG A 74 13.07 11.53 4.88
CA ARG A 74 12.99 12.59 5.91
C ARG A 74 12.19 13.80 5.45
N LEU A 75 12.30 14.18 4.18
CA LEU A 75 11.49 15.25 3.59
C LEU A 75 10.00 14.90 3.58
N ARG A 76 9.65 13.66 3.22
CA ARG A 76 8.26 13.16 3.32
C ARG A 76 7.76 13.16 4.76
N ALA A 77 8.59 12.70 5.71
CA ALA A 77 8.25 12.74 7.13
C ALA A 77 8.01 14.19 7.63
N LYS A 78 8.83 15.15 7.17
CA LYS A 78 8.65 16.58 7.47
C LYS A 78 7.32 17.12 6.95
N GLU A 79 6.95 16.77 5.72
CA GLU A 79 5.67 17.14 5.13
C GLU A 79 4.48 16.59 5.93
N GLN A 80 4.57 15.33 6.36
CA GLN A 80 3.57 14.71 7.23
C GLN A 80 3.47 15.43 8.59
N LEU A 81 4.61 15.68 9.26
CA LEU A 81 4.65 16.37 10.56
C LEU A 81 4.06 17.78 10.49
N ASN A 82 4.44 18.56 9.48
CA ASN A 82 3.87 19.89 9.25
C ASN A 82 2.37 19.79 9.03
N GLY A 83 1.95 18.84 8.21
CA GLY A 83 0.54 18.64 7.93
C GLY A 83 -0.31 18.27 9.14
N THR A 84 0.22 17.44 10.03
CA THR A 84 -0.44 17.09 11.29
C THR A 84 -0.45 18.27 12.27
N LEU A 85 0.65 19.04 12.34
CA LEU A 85 0.71 20.26 13.14
C LEU A 85 -0.32 21.29 12.68
N ASP A 86 -0.44 21.53 11.37
CA ASP A 86 -1.42 22.45 10.80
C ASP A 86 -2.85 22.05 11.15
N ARG A 87 -3.15 20.74 11.08
CA ARG A 87 -4.45 20.21 11.52
C ARG A 87 -4.73 20.54 12.99
N PHE A 88 -3.76 20.31 13.88
CA PHE A 88 -3.96 20.60 15.30
C PHE A 88 -4.06 22.11 15.59
N ASN A 89 -3.34 22.94 14.84
CA ASN A 89 -3.40 24.40 14.99
C ASN A 89 -4.76 24.97 14.58
N GLN A 90 -5.47 24.34 13.63
CA GLN A 90 -6.82 24.77 13.22
C GLN A 90 -7.85 24.74 14.36
N PHE A 91 -7.66 23.91 15.40
CA PHE A 91 -8.55 23.92 16.57
C PHE A 91 -8.49 25.23 17.39
N ALA A 92 -7.46 26.06 17.20
CA ALA A 92 -7.42 27.39 17.81
C ALA A 92 -8.53 28.30 17.27
N ASP A 93 -8.84 28.17 15.98
CA ASP A 93 -9.75 29.04 15.23
C ASP A 93 -11.22 28.59 15.33
N GLU A 94 -11.49 27.37 15.81
CA GLU A 94 -12.86 26.90 16.00
C GLU A 94 -13.58 27.69 17.11
N LYS A 95 -14.79 28.16 16.79
CA LYS A 95 -15.60 29.01 17.67
C LYS A 95 -16.62 28.24 18.51
N ASN A 96 -16.89 26.99 18.15
CA ASN A 96 -17.99 26.19 18.68
C ASN A 96 -17.47 25.03 19.53
N GLU A 97 -18.40 24.28 20.14
CA GLU A 97 -18.09 22.98 20.72
C GLU A 97 -17.58 22.00 19.66
N ILE A 98 -16.46 21.36 19.97
CA ILE A 98 -15.71 20.54 19.05
C ILE A 98 -16.14 19.09 19.27
N SER A 99 -16.48 18.38 18.20
CA SER A 99 -16.77 16.95 18.29
C SER A 99 -15.47 16.16 18.49
N SER A 100 -15.53 15.01 19.15
CA SER A 100 -14.39 14.10 19.28
C SER A 100 -14.79 12.67 18.94
N PHE A 101 -13.88 11.95 18.29
CA PHE A 101 -13.92 10.51 18.14
C PHE A 101 -13.37 9.87 19.41
N VAL A 102 -14.18 9.06 20.08
CA VAL A 102 -13.83 8.43 21.36
C VAL A 102 -13.54 6.95 21.14
N ILE A 103 -12.40 6.49 21.66
CA ILE A 103 -12.08 5.06 21.86
C ILE A 103 -12.18 4.78 23.36
N ALA A 104 -13.13 3.94 23.75
CA ALA A 104 -13.41 3.66 25.15
C ALA A 104 -12.30 2.82 25.83
N ALA A 105 -12.16 2.96 27.15
CA ALA A 105 -11.16 2.20 27.91
C ALA A 105 -11.41 0.67 27.91
N ASN A 106 -12.63 0.24 27.65
CA ASN A 106 -13.02 -1.17 27.60
C ASN A 106 -13.02 -1.75 26.18
N THR A 107 -12.49 -1.04 25.18
CA THR A 107 -12.40 -1.55 23.81
C THR A 107 -11.54 -2.81 23.76
N THR A 108 -12.07 -3.85 23.12
CA THR A 108 -11.43 -5.16 22.95
C THR A 108 -10.45 -5.18 21.79
N ARG A 109 -9.63 -6.23 21.73
CA ARG A 109 -8.69 -6.47 20.63
C ARG A 109 -9.41 -6.62 19.28
N GLU A 110 -10.54 -7.31 19.28
CA GLU A 110 -11.34 -7.59 18.08
C GLU A 110 -11.99 -6.31 17.55
N GLU A 111 -12.54 -5.47 18.42
CA GLU A 111 -13.08 -4.16 18.04
C GLU A 111 -11.99 -3.23 17.48
N LEU A 112 -10.78 -3.24 18.06
CA LEU A 112 -9.65 -2.49 17.49
C LEU A 112 -9.23 -3.02 16.13
N LYS A 113 -9.22 -4.34 15.91
CA LYS A 113 -8.91 -4.92 14.60
C LYS A 113 -9.91 -4.44 13.54
N GLU A 114 -11.19 -4.41 13.87
CA GLU A 114 -12.23 -3.90 12.97
C GLU A 114 -12.02 -2.42 12.63
N LEU A 115 -11.83 -1.57 13.64
CA LEU A 115 -11.54 -0.15 13.44
C LEU A 115 -10.30 0.04 12.55
N ILE A 116 -9.21 -0.65 12.85
CA ILE A 116 -7.95 -0.57 12.08
C ILE A 116 -8.17 -0.96 10.62
N SER A 117 -8.87 -2.06 10.34
CA SER A 117 -9.13 -2.50 8.97
C SER A 117 -9.99 -1.50 8.19
N ILE A 118 -11.00 -0.90 8.83
CA ILE A 118 -11.84 0.16 8.22
C ILE A 118 -11.00 1.40 7.95
N LEU A 119 -10.20 1.86 8.92
CA LEU A 119 -9.37 3.06 8.77
C LEU A 119 -8.32 2.89 7.68
N LYS A 120 -7.63 1.74 7.63
CA LYS A 120 -6.67 1.43 6.57
C LYS A 120 -7.33 1.41 5.20
N THR A 121 -8.50 0.78 5.11
CA THR A 121 -9.29 0.74 3.87
C THR A 121 -9.66 2.13 3.40
N LYS A 122 -10.28 2.94 4.27
CA LYS A 122 -10.65 4.31 3.95
C LYS A 122 -9.44 5.17 3.59
N GLY A 123 -8.32 4.99 4.28
CA GLY A 123 -7.08 5.73 4.03
C GLY A 123 -6.50 5.49 2.63
N VAL A 124 -6.51 4.25 2.14
CA VAL A 124 -6.00 3.94 0.78
C VAL A 124 -6.95 4.36 -0.34
N THR A 125 -8.24 4.55 -0.03
CA THR A 125 -9.27 5.00 -0.98
C THR A 125 -9.53 6.51 -0.92
N ALA A 126 -9.12 7.19 0.15
CA ALA A 126 -9.32 8.62 0.31
C ALA A 126 -8.54 9.40 -0.77
N GLU A 127 -9.17 10.44 -1.30
CA GLU A 127 -8.52 11.39 -2.23
C GLU A 127 -8.15 12.69 -1.52
N ASP A 128 -8.96 13.14 -0.55
CA ASP A 128 -8.71 14.35 0.22
C ASP A 128 -7.52 14.15 1.20
N PRO A 129 -6.44 14.96 1.10
CA PRO A 129 -5.35 14.95 2.06
C PRO A 129 -5.79 15.17 3.52
N ASN A 130 -6.83 15.97 3.76
CA ASN A 130 -7.34 16.22 5.10
C ASN A 130 -8.04 14.98 5.68
N GLU A 131 -8.82 14.27 4.86
CA GLU A 131 -9.41 12.99 5.24
C GLU A 131 -8.32 11.98 5.62
N LYS A 132 -7.27 11.86 4.80
CA LYS A 132 -6.14 10.96 5.10
C LYS A 132 -5.50 11.27 6.44
N ARG A 133 -5.18 12.54 6.70
CA ARG A 133 -4.55 12.96 7.96
C ARG A 133 -5.43 12.67 9.17
N PHE A 134 -6.74 12.91 9.04
CA PHE A 134 -7.70 12.58 10.09
C PHE A 134 -7.73 11.07 10.37
N LEU A 135 -7.85 10.25 9.31
CA LEU A 135 -7.86 8.79 9.41
C LEU A 135 -6.55 8.25 10.02
N GLU A 136 -5.40 8.78 9.60
CA GLU A 136 -4.07 8.41 10.13
C GLU A 136 -3.96 8.72 11.63
N THR A 137 -4.51 9.85 12.09
CA THR A 137 -4.51 10.22 13.52
C THR A 137 -5.27 9.19 14.36
N ILE A 138 -6.44 8.75 13.89
CA ILE A 138 -7.23 7.71 14.57
C ILE A 138 -6.51 6.37 14.48
N LEU A 139 -5.96 6.04 13.31
CA LEU A 139 -5.28 4.77 13.06
C LEU A 139 -4.07 4.58 13.97
N GLN A 140 -3.20 5.59 14.11
CA GLN A 140 -2.05 5.55 15.00
C GLN A 140 -2.46 5.31 16.46
N THR A 141 -3.55 5.95 16.90
CA THR A 141 -4.09 5.73 18.25
C THR A 141 -4.58 4.29 18.41
N ALA A 142 -5.35 3.78 17.44
CA ALA A 142 -5.89 2.42 17.48
C ALA A 142 -4.78 1.35 17.44
N GLU A 143 -3.74 1.52 16.62
CA GLU A 143 -2.59 0.61 16.53
C GLU A 143 -1.77 0.62 17.82
N SER A 144 -1.57 1.79 18.43
CA SER A 144 -0.94 1.91 19.75
C SER A 144 -1.72 1.14 20.82
N TYR A 145 -3.05 1.30 20.86
CA TYR A 145 -3.91 0.57 21.79
C TYR A 145 -3.89 -0.93 21.56
N LYS A 146 -3.92 -1.38 20.30
CA LYS A 146 -3.78 -2.80 19.98
C LYS A 146 -2.45 -3.35 20.50
N THR A 147 -1.37 -2.60 20.34
CA THR A 147 -0.03 -2.98 20.85
C THR A 147 0.00 -3.04 22.38
N MET A 148 -0.70 -2.14 23.07
CA MET A 148 -0.83 -2.18 24.53
C MET A 148 -1.59 -3.43 25.00
N ILE A 149 -2.74 -3.73 24.38
CA ILE A 149 -3.53 -4.93 24.69
C ILE A 149 -2.74 -6.21 24.39
N ASP A 150 -2.06 -6.28 23.25
CA ASP A 150 -1.21 -7.42 22.87
C ASP A 150 -0.08 -7.66 23.90
N ALA A 151 0.39 -6.60 24.57
CA ALA A 151 1.37 -6.66 25.65
C ALA A 151 0.76 -6.84 27.07
N GLY A 152 -0.57 -7.06 27.18
CA GLY A 152 -1.26 -7.22 28.45
C GLY A 152 -1.38 -5.93 29.28
N ARG A 153 -1.20 -4.76 28.66
CA ARG A 153 -1.33 -3.46 29.33
C ARG A 153 -2.74 -2.90 29.18
N PRO A 154 -3.29 -2.25 30.23
CA PRO A 154 -4.59 -1.59 30.13
C PRO A 154 -4.51 -0.40 29.18
N ILE A 155 -5.62 -0.12 28.51
CA ILE A 155 -5.81 1.11 27.74
C ILE A 155 -6.70 2.08 28.53
N SER A 156 -6.47 3.37 28.33
CA SER A 156 -7.36 4.42 28.84
C SER A 156 -8.37 4.81 27.77
N GLU A 157 -9.41 5.57 28.13
CA GLU A 157 -10.21 6.24 27.14
C GLU A 157 -9.34 7.27 26.38
N LYS A 158 -9.53 7.38 25.06
CA LYS A 158 -8.93 8.44 24.24
C LYS A 158 -10.01 9.21 23.51
N GLU A 159 -9.90 10.52 23.57
CA GLU A 159 -10.66 11.43 22.73
C GLU A 159 -9.74 12.01 21.65
N ILE A 160 -10.22 11.99 20.43
CA ILE A 160 -9.52 12.52 19.25
C ILE A 160 -10.41 13.62 18.67
N PRO A 161 -10.05 14.91 18.81
CA PRO A 161 -10.84 16.02 18.30
C PRO A 161 -11.03 15.90 16.78
N ILE A 162 -12.22 16.27 16.33
CA ILE A 162 -12.69 16.26 14.95
C ILE A 162 -12.93 17.71 14.54
N LEU A 163 -12.25 18.19 13.51
CA LEU A 163 -12.54 19.50 12.93
C LEU A 163 -13.94 19.50 12.30
N GLU A 164 -14.58 20.66 12.21
CA GLU A 164 -15.89 20.78 11.55
C GLU A 164 -15.87 20.22 10.11
N SER A 165 -14.79 20.48 9.38
CA SER A 165 -14.54 19.94 8.02
C SER A 165 -14.38 18.42 7.98
N GLU A 166 -14.01 17.79 9.09
CA GLU A 166 -13.77 16.35 9.24
C GLU A 166 -15.01 15.59 9.71
N GLN A 167 -16.06 16.29 10.16
CA GLN A 167 -17.27 15.67 10.71
C GLN A 167 -17.90 14.68 9.72
N ARG A 168 -17.84 14.98 8.42
CA ARG A 168 -18.32 14.06 7.37
C ARG A 168 -17.54 12.74 7.36
N TYR A 169 -16.22 12.78 7.55
CA TYR A 169 -15.37 11.58 7.57
C TYR A 169 -15.65 10.75 8.82
N ALA A 170 -15.73 11.41 9.98
CA ALA A 170 -16.06 10.74 11.23
C ALA A 170 -17.40 10.01 11.15
N ASN A 171 -18.43 10.66 10.59
CA ASN A 171 -19.75 10.06 10.41
C ASN A 171 -19.71 8.82 9.49
N GLN A 172 -18.90 8.86 8.43
CA GLN A 172 -18.71 7.69 7.56
C GLN A 172 -18.02 6.54 8.29
N ILE A 173 -17.06 6.81 9.18
CA ILE A 173 -16.41 5.77 10.00
C ILE A 173 -17.43 5.14 10.95
N PHE A 174 -18.22 5.95 11.66
CA PHE A 174 -19.27 5.44 12.56
C PHE A 174 -20.31 4.62 11.80
N ALA A 175 -20.72 5.07 10.61
CA ALA A 175 -21.63 4.30 9.76
C ALA A 175 -21.01 2.96 9.34
N SER A 176 -19.76 2.95 8.89
CA SER A 176 -19.04 1.71 8.57
C SER A 176 -18.96 0.78 9.77
N LEU A 177 -18.63 1.25 10.98
CA LEU A 177 -18.57 0.41 12.19
C LEU A 177 -19.93 -0.18 12.60
N GLN A 178 -21.05 0.46 12.21
CA GLN A 178 -22.39 -0.03 12.52
C GLN A 178 -22.92 -1.01 11.47
N THR A 179 -22.61 -0.78 10.19
CA THR A 179 -23.22 -1.51 9.07
C THR A 179 -22.29 -2.50 8.39
N ASN A 180 -20.98 -2.37 8.57
CA ASN A 180 -20.02 -3.22 7.87
C ASN A 180 -20.05 -4.63 8.44
N LYS A 181 -20.44 -5.59 7.59
CA LYS A 181 -20.46 -7.02 7.93
C LYS A 181 -19.23 -7.76 7.39
N VAL A 182 -18.32 -7.06 6.73
CA VAL A 182 -17.12 -7.63 6.13
C VAL A 182 -16.10 -7.89 7.23
N LYS A 183 -15.63 -9.14 7.32
CA LYS A 183 -14.61 -9.52 8.30
C LYS A 183 -13.32 -8.73 8.05
N PRO A 184 -12.61 -8.29 9.11
CA PRO A 184 -11.32 -7.62 9.01
C PRO A 184 -10.31 -8.35 8.10
N ASP A 185 -10.26 -9.68 8.18
CA ASP A 185 -9.34 -10.50 7.37
C ASP A 185 -9.57 -10.38 5.86
N VAL A 186 -10.82 -10.15 5.42
CA VAL A 186 -11.14 -9.95 4.01
C VAL A 186 -10.60 -8.60 3.54
N LEU A 187 -10.80 -7.54 4.33
CA LEU A 187 -10.28 -6.21 4.02
C LEU A 187 -8.74 -6.21 4.02
N ASN A 188 -8.13 -6.84 5.03
CA ASN A 188 -6.67 -6.94 5.15
C ASN A 188 -6.07 -7.69 3.97
N LYS A 189 -6.70 -8.77 3.50
CA LYS A 189 -6.27 -9.47 2.29
C LYS A 189 -6.19 -8.55 1.07
N TYR A 190 -7.19 -7.71 0.84
CA TYR A 190 -7.18 -6.76 -0.27
C TYR A 190 -6.14 -5.64 -0.09
N LEU A 191 -5.91 -5.21 1.15
CA LEU A 191 -4.84 -4.26 1.47
C LEU A 191 -3.46 -4.86 1.19
N ASP A 192 -3.23 -6.12 1.59
CA ASP A 192 -1.97 -6.84 1.33
C ASP A 192 -1.75 -7.00 -0.18
N GLN A 193 -2.78 -7.37 -0.94
CA GLN A 193 -2.72 -7.44 -2.41
C GLN A 193 -2.35 -6.09 -3.04
N LEU A 194 -2.88 -4.99 -2.50
CA LEU A 194 -2.55 -3.65 -2.99
C LEU A 194 -1.07 -3.30 -2.76
N GLU A 195 -0.52 -3.66 -1.60
CA GLU A 195 0.91 -3.47 -1.30
C GLU A 195 1.82 -4.35 -2.16
N GLU A 196 1.44 -5.62 -2.38
CA GLU A 196 2.19 -6.52 -3.27
C GLU A 196 2.25 -5.97 -4.70
N ILE A 197 1.15 -5.45 -5.23
CA ILE A 197 1.10 -4.86 -6.58
C ILE A 197 1.98 -3.62 -6.69
N LYS A 198 2.00 -2.76 -5.65
CA LYS A 198 2.95 -1.63 -5.60
C LYS A 198 4.39 -2.12 -5.64
N SER A 199 4.72 -3.15 -4.87
CA SER A 199 6.05 -3.75 -4.87
C SER A 199 6.44 -4.31 -6.25
N TYR A 200 5.52 -4.97 -6.95
CA TYR A 200 5.79 -5.43 -8.33
C TYR A 200 6.03 -4.26 -9.29
N LYS A 201 5.29 -3.15 -9.16
CA LYS A 201 5.52 -1.95 -9.96
C LYS A 201 6.93 -1.37 -9.72
N GLU A 202 7.36 -1.30 -8.47
CA GLU A 202 8.71 -0.84 -8.12
C GLU A 202 9.81 -1.78 -8.64
N LYS A 203 9.65 -3.10 -8.43
CA LYS A 203 10.57 -4.11 -8.95
C LYS A 203 10.70 -4.01 -10.47
N THR A 204 9.59 -3.83 -11.18
CA THR A 204 9.55 -3.65 -12.64
C THR A 204 10.41 -2.49 -13.10
N ASN A 205 10.27 -1.34 -12.43
CA ASN A 205 11.01 -0.13 -12.80
C ASN A 205 12.52 -0.33 -12.63
N ASN A 206 12.92 -1.06 -11.60
CA ASN A 206 14.31 -1.32 -11.24
C ASN A 206 14.92 -2.53 -11.96
N ASP A 207 14.14 -3.35 -12.67
CA ASP A 207 14.67 -4.54 -13.34
C ASP A 207 15.39 -4.15 -14.65
N PRO A 208 16.70 -4.42 -14.80
CA PRO A 208 17.43 -4.14 -16.02
C PRO A 208 17.14 -5.14 -17.15
N LYS A 209 16.50 -6.28 -16.86
CA LYS A 209 16.22 -7.34 -17.84
C LYS A 209 14.94 -7.11 -18.63
N LEU A 210 14.09 -6.20 -18.18
CA LEU A 210 12.85 -5.83 -18.86
C LEU A 210 13.08 -4.68 -19.85
N SER A 211 12.57 -4.84 -21.06
CA SER A 211 12.51 -3.76 -22.04
C SER A 211 11.55 -2.66 -21.60
N THR A 212 11.69 -1.46 -22.17
CA THR A 212 10.79 -0.33 -21.91
C THR A 212 9.32 -0.68 -22.19
N ALA A 213 9.06 -1.44 -23.26
CA ALA A 213 7.71 -1.89 -23.61
C ALA A 213 7.13 -2.83 -22.55
N GLU A 214 7.90 -3.80 -22.07
CA GLU A 214 7.47 -4.72 -21.00
C GLU A 214 7.21 -3.96 -19.70
N LYS A 215 8.08 -3.00 -19.33
CA LYS A 215 7.87 -2.17 -18.15
C LYS A 215 6.58 -1.38 -18.23
N GLN A 216 6.27 -0.79 -19.39
CA GLN A 216 5.04 -0.03 -19.60
C GLN A 216 3.80 -0.91 -19.45
N VAL A 217 3.84 -2.14 -19.95
CA VAL A 217 2.74 -3.11 -19.84
C VAL A 217 2.50 -3.51 -18.39
N VAL A 218 3.55 -3.92 -17.68
CA VAL A 218 3.44 -4.33 -16.27
C VAL A 218 2.99 -3.16 -15.40
N ASN A 219 3.51 -1.96 -15.63
CA ASN A 219 3.08 -0.75 -14.91
C ASN A 219 1.60 -0.44 -15.14
N SER A 220 1.14 -0.51 -16.39
CA SER A 220 -0.28 -0.30 -16.73
C SER A 220 -1.18 -1.35 -16.08
N LEU A 221 -0.76 -2.61 -16.08
CA LEU A 221 -1.46 -3.69 -15.39
C LEU A 221 -1.54 -3.42 -13.88
N CYS A 222 -0.41 -3.09 -13.24
CA CYS A 222 -0.37 -2.76 -11.81
C CYS A 222 -1.28 -1.58 -11.47
N ASP A 223 -1.36 -0.56 -12.32
CA ASP A 223 -2.24 0.59 -12.14
C ASP A 223 -3.72 0.22 -12.27
N SER A 224 -4.09 -0.59 -13.27
CA SER A 224 -5.46 -1.11 -13.41
C SER A 224 -5.88 -1.97 -12.23
N LEU A 225 -5.02 -2.91 -11.81
CA LEU A 225 -5.30 -3.79 -10.67
C LEU A 225 -5.40 -3.01 -9.36
N SER A 226 -4.49 -2.05 -9.12
CA SER A 226 -4.53 -1.17 -7.94
C SER A 226 -5.82 -0.36 -7.88
N ARG A 227 -6.28 0.16 -9.03
CA ARG A 227 -7.56 0.87 -9.11
C ARG A 227 -8.72 -0.05 -8.78
N GLU A 228 -8.76 -1.25 -9.35
CA GLU A 228 -9.86 -2.19 -9.12
C GLU A 228 -9.92 -2.65 -7.66
N ILE A 229 -8.78 -2.90 -7.02
CA ILE A 229 -8.71 -3.22 -5.59
C ILE A 229 -9.22 -2.05 -4.75
N LYS A 230 -8.80 -0.82 -5.03
CA LYS A 230 -9.30 0.38 -4.32
C LYS A 230 -10.81 0.55 -4.48
N THR A 231 -11.35 0.37 -5.69
CA THR A 231 -12.80 0.41 -5.92
C THR A 231 -13.53 -0.67 -5.13
N THR A 232 -12.95 -1.87 -5.06
CA THR A 232 -13.52 -3.00 -4.30
C THR A 232 -13.52 -2.71 -2.80
N LEU A 233 -12.40 -2.22 -2.27
CA LEU A 233 -12.24 -1.79 -0.89
C LEU A 233 -13.23 -0.68 -0.49
N ALA A 234 -13.42 0.32 -1.36
CA ALA A 234 -14.41 1.37 -1.15
C ALA A 234 -15.84 0.81 -1.12
N ALA A 235 -16.17 -0.11 -2.03
CA ALA A 235 -17.49 -0.74 -2.07
C ALA A 235 -17.76 -1.62 -0.85
N LEU A 236 -16.76 -2.38 -0.37
CA LEU A 236 -16.87 -3.24 0.80
C LEU A 236 -17.04 -2.47 2.13
N THR A 237 -16.59 -1.21 2.18
CA THR A 237 -16.69 -0.37 3.38
C THR A 237 -17.74 0.73 3.29
N ALA A 238 -18.43 0.83 2.14
CA ALA A 238 -19.53 1.75 1.96
C ALA A 238 -20.69 1.39 2.91
N PRO A 239 -21.34 2.37 3.55
CA PRO A 239 -22.56 2.13 4.30
C PRO A 239 -23.61 1.47 3.40
N SER A 240 -24.27 0.41 3.87
CA SER A 240 -25.32 -0.23 3.09
C SER A 240 -26.46 0.76 2.84
N ALA A 241 -26.77 1.03 1.57
CA ALA A 241 -27.91 1.86 1.21
C ALA A 241 -29.21 1.11 1.52
N THR A 242 -29.85 1.43 2.65
CA THR A 242 -31.18 0.94 2.99
C THR A 242 -32.22 1.92 2.46
N GLY A 243 -32.64 1.75 1.21
CA GLY A 243 -33.75 2.48 0.60
C GLY A 243 -34.73 1.51 -0.05
N PRO A 244 -36.06 1.75 0.02
CA PRO A 244 -37.03 0.92 -0.67
C PRO A 244 -36.76 0.96 -2.19
N GLY A 245 -36.54 -0.22 -2.78
CA GLY A 245 -36.26 -0.38 -4.21
C GLY A 245 -34.78 -0.41 -4.62
N VAL A 246 -33.83 -0.23 -3.68
CA VAL A 246 -32.40 -0.38 -3.98
C VAL A 246 -31.99 -1.84 -3.77
N ALA A 247 -31.54 -2.52 -4.82
CA ALA A 247 -30.93 -3.83 -4.70
C ALA A 247 -29.66 -3.71 -3.84
N VAL A 248 -29.68 -4.30 -2.65
CA VAL A 248 -28.52 -4.31 -1.75
C VAL A 248 -27.49 -5.25 -2.36
N ILE A 249 -26.42 -4.67 -2.92
CA ILE A 249 -25.28 -5.46 -3.39
C ILE A 249 -24.61 -6.07 -2.17
N THR A 250 -24.51 -7.40 -2.16
CA THR A 250 -23.88 -8.13 -1.05
C THR A 250 -22.35 -8.08 -1.15
N PRO A 251 -21.61 -8.19 -0.01
CA PRO A 251 -20.16 -8.34 -0.05
C PRO A 251 -19.69 -9.48 -0.97
N GLU A 252 -20.44 -10.59 -1.01
CA GLU A 252 -20.16 -11.73 -1.86
C GLU A 252 -20.25 -11.37 -3.35
N GLU A 253 -21.24 -10.58 -3.76
CA GLU A 253 -21.37 -10.07 -5.13
C GLU A 253 -20.24 -9.10 -5.49
N ILE A 254 -19.85 -8.23 -4.56
CA ILE A 254 -18.70 -7.32 -4.75
C ILE A 254 -17.42 -8.13 -4.99
N ILE A 255 -17.15 -9.13 -4.15
CA ILE A 255 -15.98 -10.01 -4.28
C ILE A 255 -16.03 -10.81 -5.58
N LYS A 256 -17.20 -11.31 -5.98
CA LYS A 256 -17.38 -12.03 -7.26
C LYS A 256 -17.08 -11.14 -8.45
N ASN A 257 -17.63 -9.92 -8.46
CA ASN A 257 -17.41 -8.94 -9.52
C ASN A 257 -15.93 -8.53 -9.61
N HIS A 258 -15.29 -8.32 -8.46
CA HIS A 258 -13.86 -8.06 -8.38
C HIS A 258 -13.04 -9.16 -9.08
N LYS A 259 -13.28 -10.43 -8.72
CA LYS A 259 -12.56 -11.57 -9.33
C LYS A 259 -12.71 -11.62 -10.85
N ALA A 260 -13.92 -11.33 -11.36
CA ALA A 260 -14.17 -11.30 -12.80
C ALA A 260 -13.36 -10.19 -13.50
N LYS A 261 -13.30 -9.00 -12.92
CA LYS A 261 -12.55 -7.87 -13.49
C LYS A 261 -11.03 -8.07 -13.43
N ILE A 262 -10.51 -8.59 -12.32
CA ILE A 262 -9.09 -8.98 -12.21
C ILE A 262 -8.72 -9.97 -13.31
N ALA A 263 -9.54 -11.00 -13.53
CA ALA A 263 -9.32 -11.97 -14.61
C ALA A 263 -9.31 -11.30 -16.00
N GLY A 264 -10.17 -10.29 -16.21
CA GLY A 264 -10.17 -9.46 -17.42
C GLY A 264 -8.83 -8.72 -17.62
N HIS A 265 -8.35 -8.02 -16.60
CA HIS A 265 -7.06 -7.31 -16.65
C HIS A 265 -5.88 -8.25 -16.95
N LEU A 266 -5.85 -9.42 -16.31
CA LEU A 266 -4.80 -10.42 -16.54
C LEU A 266 -4.87 -11.03 -17.94
N THR A 267 -6.07 -11.23 -18.49
CA THR A 267 -6.26 -11.70 -19.86
C THR A 267 -5.75 -10.67 -20.86
N SER A 268 -6.07 -9.40 -20.68
CA SER A 268 -5.56 -8.31 -21.53
C SER A 268 -4.03 -8.21 -21.49
N ALA A 269 -3.41 -8.46 -20.33
CA ALA A 269 -1.95 -8.50 -20.21
C ALA A 269 -1.34 -9.68 -20.99
N ARG A 270 -2.00 -10.85 -21.00
CA ARG A 270 -1.59 -12.02 -21.78
C ARG A 270 -1.68 -11.77 -23.28
N GLU A 271 -2.74 -11.11 -23.74
CA GLU A 271 -2.95 -10.79 -25.16
C GLU A 271 -1.86 -9.90 -25.78
N LEU A 272 -0.94 -9.34 -24.98
CA LEU A 272 0.23 -8.63 -25.48
C LEU A 272 1.33 -9.55 -26.00
N GLU A 273 1.41 -10.80 -25.55
CA GLU A 273 2.35 -11.81 -26.10
C GLU A 273 2.08 -12.08 -27.59
N THR A 274 0.84 -11.89 -28.05
CA THR A 274 0.49 -12.06 -29.47
C THR A 274 0.87 -10.86 -30.32
N LYS A 275 1.23 -9.73 -29.70
CA LYS A 275 1.54 -8.45 -30.36
C LYS A 275 3.02 -8.10 -30.31
N VAL A 276 3.73 -8.52 -29.26
CA VAL A 276 5.16 -8.22 -29.04
C VAL A 276 5.86 -9.46 -28.45
N PRO A 277 7.08 -9.81 -28.90
CA PRO A 277 7.87 -10.84 -28.23
C PRO A 277 8.16 -10.43 -26.78
N VAL A 278 7.72 -11.25 -25.82
CA VAL A 278 7.95 -11.00 -24.38
C VAL A 278 8.97 -11.99 -23.80
N THR A 279 9.78 -11.52 -22.87
CA THR A 279 10.83 -12.30 -22.21
C THR A 279 10.27 -13.33 -21.23
N SER A 280 11.07 -14.34 -20.87
CA SER A 280 10.73 -15.25 -19.77
C SER A 280 10.61 -14.52 -18.42
N GLY A 281 11.39 -13.45 -18.23
CA GLY A 281 11.30 -12.56 -17.06
C GLY A 281 9.92 -11.90 -16.95
N PHE A 282 9.42 -11.35 -18.05
CA PHE A 282 8.06 -10.80 -18.12
C PHE A 282 7.00 -11.84 -17.78
N LYS A 283 7.04 -13.03 -18.39
CA LYS A 283 6.06 -14.09 -18.12
C LYS A 283 6.07 -14.55 -16.67
N GLY A 284 7.27 -14.68 -16.08
CA GLY A 284 7.44 -14.99 -14.66
C GLY A 284 6.78 -13.93 -13.78
N LEU A 285 7.09 -12.66 -14.03
CA LEU A 285 6.54 -11.52 -13.28
C LEU A 285 5.01 -11.45 -13.32
N ILE A 286 4.39 -11.66 -14.50
CA ILE A 286 2.92 -11.67 -14.60
C ILE A 286 2.33 -12.85 -13.82
N ASN A 287 2.96 -14.02 -13.85
CA ASN A 287 2.52 -15.17 -13.06
C ASN A 287 2.68 -14.94 -11.54
N ASP A 288 3.70 -14.19 -11.12
CA ASP A 288 3.87 -13.77 -9.73
C ASP A 288 2.74 -12.84 -9.28
N ILE A 289 2.36 -11.88 -10.13
CA ILE A 289 1.18 -11.03 -9.92
C ILE A 289 -0.11 -11.87 -9.85
N CYS A 290 -0.27 -12.90 -10.70
CA CYS A 290 -1.42 -13.79 -10.60
C CYS A 290 -1.47 -14.50 -9.23
N ARG A 291 -0.32 -14.98 -8.72
CA ARG A 291 -0.24 -15.67 -7.42
C ARG A 291 -0.59 -14.73 -6.27
N ALA A 292 -0.08 -13.50 -6.29
CA ALA A 292 -0.46 -12.44 -5.34
C ALA A 292 -1.98 -12.22 -5.27
N LEU A 293 -2.66 -12.35 -6.42
CA LEU A 293 -4.10 -12.14 -6.55
C LEU A 293 -4.94 -13.41 -6.37
N ASP A 294 -4.36 -14.51 -5.90
CA ASP A 294 -4.98 -15.85 -5.84
C ASP A 294 -5.61 -16.29 -7.18
N CYS A 295 -4.99 -15.88 -8.28
CA CYS A 295 -5.40 -16.20 -9.64
C CYS A 295 -4.48 -17.28 -10.22
N LYS A 296 -5.02 -18.07 -11.17
CA LYS A 296 -4.21 -19.04 -11.90
C LYS A 296 -3.18 -18.31 -12.78
N PRO A 297 -1.94 -18.83 -12.88
CA PRO A 297 -0.95 -18.32 -13.82
C PRO A 297 -1.51 -18.26 -15.25
N VAL A 298 -1.29 -17.14 -15.94
CA VAL A 298 -1.78 -16.93 -17.31
C VAL A 298 -0.79 -17.38 -18.38
N PHE A 299 0.50 -17.44 -18.03
CA PHE A 299 1.53 -18.04 -18.87
C PHE A 299 1.85 -19.43 -18.33
N THR A 300 1.97 -20.41 -19.22
CA THR A 300 2.59 -21.67 -18.86
C THR A 300 4.04 -21.40 -18.50
N ALA A 301 4.48 -21.86 -17.31
CA ALA A 301 5.90 -21.91 -17.03
C ALA A 301 6.53 -22.66 -18.20
N ALA A 302 7.46 -22.02 -18.93
CA ALA A 302 8.20 -22.71 -19.96
C ALA A 302 8.86 -23.89 -19.25
N GLY A 303 8.31 -25.08 -19.44
CA GLY A 303 8.90 -26.29 -18.94
C GLY A 303 10.32 -26.28 -19.45
N THR A 304 11.27 -26.32 -18.53
CA THR A 304 12.71 -26.37 -18.76
C THR A 304 13.09 -27.41 -19.84
N VAL A 305 12.20 -28.38 -20.07
CA VAL A 305 12.28 -29.46 -21.07
C VAL A 305 12.25 -28.98 -22.52
N GLN A 306 11.42 -28.00 -22.92
CA GLN A 306 11.35 -27.60 -24.33
C GLN A 306 12.56 -26.79 -24.76
N ASN A 307 13.06 -25.91 -23.88
CA ASN A 307 14.27 -25.13 -24.14
C ASN A 307 15.53 -26.03 -24.13
N MET A 308 15.58 -27.04 -23.24
CA MET A 308 16.62 -28.06 -23.28
C MET A 308 16.56 -28.92 -24.54
N LYS A 309 15.37 -29.28 -25.05
CA LYS A 309 15.25 -30.09 -26.28
C LYS A 309 15.69 -29.31 -27.52
N SER A 310 15.37 -28.01 -27.59
CA SER A 310 15.83 -27.11 -28.64
C SER A 310 17.35 -26.89 -28.57
N GLN A 311 17.90 -26.72 -27.36
CA GLN A 311 19.35 -26.58 -27.13
C GLN A 311 20.10 -27.90 -27.38
N LEU A 312 19.56 -29.06 -27.01
CA LEU A 312 20.12 -30.39 -27.33
C LEU A 312 20.12 -30.66 -28.83
N ASN A 313 19.06 -30.28 -29.55
CA ASN A 313 19.00 -30.44 -31.00
C ASN A 313 19.98 -29.50 -31.73
N ALA A 314 20.25 -28.31 -31.19
CA ALA A 314 21.26 -27.39 -31.71
C ALA A 314 22.71 -27.86 -31.42
N ILE A 315 22.93 -28.58 -30.31
CA ILE A 315 24.23 -29.18 -29.98
C ILE A 315 24.47 -30.47 -30.78
N LYS A 316 23.41 -31.20 -31.15
CA LYS A 316 23.46 -32.41 -31.99
C LYS A 316 23.56 -32.10 -33.49
N GLY A 317 24.26 -31.03 -33.87
CA GLY A 317 24.63 -30.86 -35.27
C GLY A 317 25.56 -32.00 -35.72
N HIS A 318 24.99 -33.10 -36.21
CA HIS A 318 25.44 -33.91 -37.35
C HIS A 318 24.56 -35.17 -37.54
N GLU A 319 24.04 -35.26 -38.77
CA GLU A 319 23.68 -36.44 -39.58
C GLU A 319 22.45 -37.29 -39.21
N GLU A 320 21.34 -37.01 -39.92
CA GLU A 320 20.40 -38.04 -40.33
C GLU A 320 21.15 -39.12 -41.14
N VAL A 321 21.53 -40.20 -40.47
CA VAL A 321 21.79 -41.47 -41.16
C VAL A 321 20.42 -42.05 -41.50
N GLU A 322 20.01 -41.92 -42.77
CA GLU A 322 18.87 -42.68 -43.29
C GLU A 322 19.09 -44.19 -43.06
N PRO A 323 18.18 -44.90 -42.40
CA PRO A 323 18.22 -46.35 -42.37
C PRO A 323 17.66 -46.87 -43.70
N GLN A 324 18.53 -47.27 -44.63
CA GLN A 324 18.11 -48.15 -45.72
C GLN A 324 17.63 -49.48 -45.13
N ARG A 325 16.30 -49.69 -45.21
CA ARG A 325 15.62 -50.93 -44.86
C ARG A 325 16.13 -52.08 -45.71
N GLY A 326 16.36 -53.23 -45.08
CA GLY A 326 16.75 -54.45 -45.75
C GLY A 326 15.69 -55.03 -46.70
N LEU A 327 16.21 -55.71 -47.72
CA LEU A 327 15.77 -56.98 -48.32
C LEU A 327 14.28 -57.38 -48.21
N LYS A 328 13.65 -57.50 -49.37
CA LYS A 328 12.70 -58.57 -49.75
C LYS A 328 13.10 -58.99 -51.18
N MET A 329 13.57 -60.21 -51.45
CA MET A 329 12.78 -61.43 -51.71
C MET A 329 11.55 -61.17 -52.58
N GLU A 330 11.71 -61.16 -53.91
CA GLU A 330 11.39 -62.23 -54.87
C GLU A 330 12.13 -61.97 -56.18
#